data_AF-A0A147JRI9-F1
#
_entry.id   AF-A0A147JRI9-F1
#
_cell.length_a   1.000
_cell.length_b   1.000
_cell.length_c   1.000
_cell.angle_alpha   90.00
_cell.angle_beta   90.00
_cell.angle_gamma   90.00
#
_symmetry.space_group_name_H-M   'P 1'
#
loop_
_entity.id
_entity.type
_entity.pdbx_description
1 polymer ?
#
loop_
_entity_poly.entity_id
_entity_poly.type
_entity_poly.pdbx_seq_one_letter_code
_entity_poly.pdbx_strand_id
1 'polypeptide(L)' 'MRKFLSNCKRVLRIARKPDRSEYLQVAKITGIGIMLIGFIGFLIMLVGVFFGATPAT' A
#
# COMPACT_ATOMS: atom_id res chain seq x y z
N MET A 1 26.16 -22.24 7.98
CA MET A 1 25.57 -21.13 7.18
C MET A 1 25.22 -21.49 5.73
N ARG A 2 26.11 -22.12 4.92
CA ARG A 2 25.83 -22.41 3.49
C ARG A 2 24.55 -23.23 3.21
N LYS A 3 24.16 -24.13 4.13
CA LYS A 3 22.89 -24.89 4.04
C LYS A 3 21.64 -23.99 4.05
N PHE A 4 21.68 -22.87 4.78
CA PHE A 4 20.54 -21.96 4.90
C PHE A 4 20.26 -21.24 3.58
N LEU A 5 21.31 -20.72 2.91
CA LEU A 5 21.17 -20.12 1.57
C LEU A 5 20.65 -21.12 0.53
N SER A 6 21.09 -22.38 0.59
CA SER A 6 20.63 -23.43 -0.33
C SER A 6 19.12 -23.71 -0.15
N ASN A 7 18.64 -23.75 1.10
CA ASN A 7 17.22 -23.93 1.40
C ASN A 7 16.39 -22.71 0.97
N CYS A 8 16.84 -21.49 1.25
CA CYS A 8 16.18 -20.26 0.78
C CYS A 8 16.05 -20.21 -0.74
N LYS A 9 17.07 -20.68 -1.48
CA LYS A 9 17.02 -20.77 -2.95
C LYS A 9 15.91 -21.71 -3.45
N ARG A 10 15.65 -22.81 -2.74
CA ARG A 10 14.58 -23.76 -3.09
C ARG A 10 13.20 -23.15 -2.86
N VAL A 11 13.02 -22.43 -1.76
CA VAL A 11 11.78 -21.73 -1.41
C VAL A 11 11.51 -20.57 -2.38
N LEU A 12 12.51 -19.73 -2.66
CA LEU A 12 12.39 -18.64 -3.64
C LEU A 12 12.07 -19.13 -5.06
N ARG A 13 12.48 -20.35 -5.41
CA ARG A 13 12.14 -20.97 -6.70
C ARG A 13 10.72 -21.50 -6.76
N ILE A 14 10.16 -21.90 -5.61
CA ILE A 14 8.76 -22.35 -5.47
C ILE A 14 7.80 -21.16 -5.34
N ALA A 15 8.30 -20.01 -4.86
CA ALA A 15 7.53 -18.77 -4.86
C ALA A 15 7.08 -18.44 -6.28
N ARG A 16 5.78 -18.56 -6.53
CA ARG A 16 5.18 -18.27 -7.84
C ARG A 16 5.31 -16.78 -8.09
N LYS A 17 6.11 -16.41 -9.10
CA LYS A 17 6.17 -15.02 -9.55
C LYS A 17 4.74 -14.64 -10.00
N PRO A 18 4.12 -13.60 -9.41
CA PRO A 18 2.77 -13.22 -9.77
C PRO A 18 2.73 -12.86 -11.26
N ASP A 19 1.67 -13.27 -11.94
CA ASP A 19 1.47 -12.87 -13.33
C ASP A 19 1.33 -11.35 -13.41
N ARG A 20 1.79 -10.74 -14.50
CA ARG A 20 1.71 -9.28 -14.67
C ARG A 20 0.27 -8.79 -14.59
N SER A 21 -0.69 -9.57 -15.06
CA SER A 21 -2.12 -9.24 -14.99
C SER A 21 -2.67 -9.27 -13.56
N GLU A 22 -2.31 -10.29 -12.77
CA GLU A 22 -2.70 -10.40 -11.35
C GLU A 22 -2.12 -9.26 -10.53
N TYR A 23 -0.84 -8.92 -10.76
CA TYR A 23 -0.20 -7.78 -10.10
C TYR A 23 -0.91 -6.47 -10.42
N LEU A 24 -1.27 -6.24 -11.69
CA LEU A 24 -1.98 -5.04 -12.12
C LEU A 24 -3.40 -4.97 -11.52
N GLN A 25 -4.09 -6.10 -11.38
CA GLN A 25 -5.42 -6.14 -10.75
C GLN A 25 -5.32 -5.77 -9.27
N VAL A 26 -4.40 -6.41 -8.54
CA VAL A 26 -4.16 -6.10 -7.13
C VAL A 26 -3.74 -4.64 -6.95
N ALA A 27 -2.82 -4.15 -7.78
CA ALA A 27 -2.36 -2.76 -7.73
C ALA A 27 -3.48 -1.74 -8.00
N LYS A 28 -4.42 -2.04 -8.90
CA LYS A 28 -5.60 -1.20 -9.13
C LYS A 28 -6.52 -1.17 -7.92
N ILE A 29 -6.80 -2.32 -7.32
CA ILE A 29 -7.68 -2.42 -6.15
C ILE A 29 -7.07 -1.71 -4.94
N THR A 30 -5.78 -1.95 -4.66
CA THR A 30 -5.06 -1.26 -3.57
C THR A 30 -4.89 0.22 -3.85
N GLY A 31 -4.65 0.61 -5.11
CA GLY A 31 -4.59 2.01 -5.52
C GLY A 31 -5.90 2.75 -5.26
N ILE A 32 -7.04 2.15 -5.59
CA ILE A 32 -8.37 2.72 -5.30
C ILE A 32 -8.59 2.83 -3.78
N GLY A 33 -8.20 1.81 -3.00
CA GLY A 33 -8.33 1.84 -1.55
C GLY A 33 -7.51 2.95 -0.89
N ILE A 34 -6.24 3.10 -1.28
CA ILE A 34 -5.35 4.16 -0.77
C ILE A 34 -5.88 5.54 -1.19
N MET A 35 -6.35 5.68 -2.43
CA MET A 35 -6.91 6.94 -2.92
C MET A 35 -8.16 7.34 -2.14
N LEU A 36 -9.07 6.40 -1.87
CA LEU A 36 -10.28 6.65 -1.07
C LEU A 36 -9.94 7.06 0.37
N ILE A 37 -9.08 6.29 1.05
CA ILE A 37 -8.68 6.58 2.43
C ILE A 37 -7.96 7.92 2.53
N GLY A 38 -7.03 8.19 1.60
CA GLY A 38 -6.32 9.45 1.50
C GLY A 38 -7.26 10.63 1.21
N PHE A 39 -8.25 10.43 0.33
CA PHE A 39 -9.24 11.46 0.01
C PHE A 39 -10.15 11.76 1.20
N ILE A 40 -10.62 10.74 1.92
CA ILE A 40 -11.44 10.92 3.12
C ILE A 40 -10.64 11.66 4.21
N GLY A 41 -9.39 11.26 4.47
CA GLY A 41 -8.52 11.96 5.42
C GLY A 41 -8.22 13.40 4.99
N PHE A 42 -8.00 13.63 3.69
CA PHE A 42 -7.81 14.95 3.11
C PHE A 42 -9.04 15.84 3.28
N LEU A 43 -10.24 15.32 3.02
CA LEU A 43 -11.49 16.06 3.23
C LEU A 43 -11.71 16.43 4.69
N ILE A 44 -11.41 15.52 5.62
CA ILE A 44 -11.51 15.81 7.07
C ILE A 44 -10.56 16.95 7.46
N MET A 45 -9.31 16.92 6.99
CA MET A 45 -8.34 17.98 7.24
C MET A 45 -8.76 19.31 6.59
N LEU A 46 -9.24 19.26 5.35
CA LEU A 46 -9.67 20.43 4.59
C LEU A 46 -10.89 21.10 5.25
N VAL A 47 -11.85 20.31 5.70
CA VAL A 47 -13.02 20.79 6.46
C VAL A 47 -12.58 21.32 7.83
N GLY A 48 -11.67 20.64 8.54
CA GLY A 48 -11.14 21.11 9.83
C GLY A 48 -10.40 22.45 9.73
N VAL A 49 -9.61 22.63 8.66
CA VAL A 49 -8.94 23.91 8.37
C VAL A 49 -9.95 24.99 7.98
N PHE A 50 -10.94 24.65 7.16
CA PHE A 50 -11.95 25.61 6.68
C PHE A 50 -12.93 26.07 7.77
N PHE A 51 -13.35 25.16 8.66
CA PHE A 51 -14.22 25.49 9.79
C PHE A 51 -13.50 26.21 10.93
N GLY A 52 -12.21 26.46 10.82
CA GLY A 52 -11.49 27.29 11.80
C GLY A 52 -10.85 26.50 12.93
N ALA A 53 -10.13 25.41 12.63
CA ALA A 53 -8.93 25.11 13.39
C ALA A 53 -7.83 26.12 13.03
N THR A 54 -8.08 27.41 13.23
CA THR A 54 -7.00 28.31 13.60
C THR A 54 -6.38 27.71 14.86
N PRO A 55 -5.11 27.28 14.86
CA PRO A 55 -4.35 27.45 16.07
C PRO A 55 -4.37 28.97 16.31
N ALA A 56 -5.31 29.43 17.14
CA ALA A 56 -5.06 30.64 17.90
C ALA A 56 -3.83 30.31 18.74
N THR A 57 -2.65 30.59 18.18
CA THR A 57 -1.30 30.49 18.77
C THR A 57 -0.87 29.11 19.29
#